data_AF-A0A330LUZ7-F1
#
_entry.id   AF-A0A330LUZ7-F1
#
_cell.length_a   1.000
_cell.length_b   1.000
_cell.length_c   1.000
_cell.angle_alpha   90.00
_cell.angle_beta   90.00
_cell.angle_gamma   90.00
#
_symmetry.space_group_name_H-M   'P 1'
#
loop_
_entity.id
_entity.type
_entity.pdbx_description
1 polymer ?
#
loop_
_entity_poly.entity_id
_entity_poly.type
_entity_poly.pdbx_seq_one_letter_code
_entity_poly.pdbx_strand_id
1 'polypeptide(L)'
;MRKIDLAIDNVTQQDNSFCFELVRKEHLKLVCCKNHPTVTDSITMEHYLQLGHVAMKLVRNNMRAVEYFAKTTLKARDIRVQVSSPANMMLAVQNSDYIAAIPEGLCHIADSLGLKVIEPPFTMTPIDCHLFSIITATLYFV
;
A
#
# COMPACT_ATOMS: atom_id res chain seq x y z
N MET A 1 10.21 -29.89 2.55
CA MET A 1 9.37 -29.19 3.55
C MET A 1 9.98 -27.83 3.80
N ARG A 2 9.31 -26.71 3.50
CA ARG A 2 9.85 -25.37 3.76
C ARG A 2 9.67 -25.06 5.25
N LYS A 3 10.76 -24.96 5.99
CA LYS A 3 10.77 -24.41 7.35
C LYS A 3 10.91 -22.89 7.19
N ILE A 4 9.89 -22.14 7.60
CA ILE A 4 9.93 -20.68 7.64
C ILE A 4 10.20 -20.32 9.10
N ASP A 5 11.39 -19.78 9.38
CA ASP A 5 11.75 -19.37 10.74
C ASP A 5 11.21 -17.97 11.08
N LEU A 6 11.00 -17.13 10.06
CA LEU A 6 10.56 -15.75 10.19
C LEU A 6 9.69 -15.30 9.00
N ALA A 7 8.65 -14.50 9.26
CA ALA A 7 7.88 -13.81 8.22
C ALA A 7 7.57 -12.36 8.65
N ILE A 8 7.33 -11.46 7.68
CA ILE A 8 6.80 -10.11 7.93
C ILE A 8 5.59 -9.89 7.04
N ASP A 9 4.46 -9.48 7.62
CA ASP A 9 3.17 -9.37 6.92
C ASP A 9 2.19 -8.48 7.70
N ASN A 10 1.06 -8.14 7.09
CA ASN A 10 -0.02 -7.32 7.65
C ASN A 10 -1.23 -8.16 8.12
N VAL A 11 -0.97 -9.37 8.60
CA VAL A 11 -1.98 -10.33 9.05
C VAL A 11 -2.71 -9.79 10.29
N THR A 12 -4.04 -9.89 10.27
CA THR A 12 -4.90 -9.43 11.38
C THR A 12 -5.37 -10.56 12.30
N GLN A 13 -5.13 -11.82 11.93
CA GLN A 13 -5.47 -12.98 12.75
C GLN A 13 -4.24 -13.46 13.51
N GLN A 14 -4.34 -13.45 14.84
CA GLN A 14 -3.32 -13.96 15.73
C GLN A 14 -3.61 -15.44 16.01
N ASP A 15 -2.59 -16.29 15.89
CA ASP A 15 -2.62 -17.70 16.27
C ASP A 15 -1.63 -17.89 17.43
N ASN A 16 -2.06 -18.54 18.51
CA ASN A 16 -1.26 -18.71 19.73
C ASN A 16 0.03 -19.52 19.53
N SER A 17 0.25 -20.12 18.36
CA SER A 17 1.45 -20.87 18.01
C SER A 17 2.62 -19.99 17.55
N PHE A 18 2.38 -18.70 17.33
CA PHE A 18 3.38 -17.75 16.83
C PHE A 18 3.56 -16.57 17.81
N CYS A 19 4.79 -16.04 17.86
CA CYS A 19 5.06 -14.74 18.44
C CYS A 19 4.79 -13.65 17.39
N PHE A 20 4.12 -12.57 17.79
CA PHE A 20 3.81 -11.42 16.94
C PHE A 20 4.49 -10.18 17.52
N GLU A 21 5.34 -9.54 16.75
CA GLU A 21 5.97 -8.28 17.12
C GLU A 21 5.64 -7.21 16.07
N LEU A 22 5.09 -6.08 16.50
CA LEU A 22 4.87 -4.95 15.60
C LEU A 22 6.22 -4.31 15.24
N VAL A 23 6.61 -4.39 13.97
CA VAL A 23 7.87 -3.82 13.49
C VAL A 23 7.67 -2.40 12.99
N ARG A 24 6.57 -2.15 12.27
CA ARG A 24 6.33 -0.87 11.62
C ARG A 24 4.85 -0.61 11.41
N LYS A 25 4.47 0.66 11.46
CA LYS A 25 3.20 1.15 10.92
C LYS A 25 3.48 1.95 9.66
N GLU A 26 2.75 1.67 8.59
CA GLU A 26 2.86 2.40 7.33
C GLU A 26 1.53 3.05 6.95
N HIS A 27 1.57 4.12 6.18
CA HIS A 27 0.39 4.68 5.53
C HIS A 27 0.44 4.41 4.03
N LEU A 28 -0.73 4.46 3.37
CA LEU A 28 -0.76 4.55 1.92
C LEU A 28 -0.53 6.01 1.51
N LYS A 29 0.35 6.20 0.53
CA LYS A 29 0.57 7.47 -0.16
C LYS A 29 0.09 7.34 -1.60
N LEU A 30 -0.25 8.45 -2.22
CA LEU A 30 -0.57 8.47 -3.65
C LEU A 30 0.68 8.84 -4.45
N VAL A 31 0.81 8.25 -5.64
CA VAL A 31 1.83 8.60 -6.62
C VAL A 31 1.22 8.96 -7.96
N CYS A 32 1.82 9.94 -8.63
CA CYS A 32 1.52 10.34 -10.00
C CYS A 32 2.82 10.65 -10.77
N CYS A 33 2.75 10.84 -12.08
CA CYS A 33 3.90 11.29 -12.86
C CYS A 33 4.37 12.69 -12.40
N LYS A 34 5.67 13.00 -12.52
CA LYS A 34 6.27 14.25 -11.98
C LYS A 34 5.53 15.51 -12.43
N ASN A 35 5.24 15.56 -13.73
CA ASN A 35 4.66 16.71 -14.42
C ASN A 35 3.19 16.44 -14.77
N HIS A 36 2.44 15.89 -13.81
CA HIS A 36 1.02 15.59 -14.01
C HIS A 36 0.24 16.86 -14.39
N PRO A 37 -0.60 16.82 -15.44
CA PRO A 37 -1.22 18.02 -16.01
C PRO A 37 -2.15 18.76 -15.03
N THR A 38 -2.76 18.03 -14.10
CA THR A 38 -3.75 18.58 -13.15
C THR A 38 -3.42 18.37 -11.68
N VAL A 39 -2.43 17.53 -11.33
CA VAL A 39 -2.15 17.16 -9.93
C VAL A 39 -0.95 17.94 -9.42
N THR A 40 -1.21 18.79 -8.43
CA THR A 40 -0.20 19.64 -7.76
C THR A 40 0.37 18.92 -6.53
N ASP A 41 0.56 19.61 -5.41
CA ASP A 41 1.11 19.04 -4.17
C ASP A 41 0.02 18.40 -3.30
N SER A 42 -1.25 18.67 -3.61
CA SER A 42 -2.41 18.08 -2.94
C SER A 42 -3.53 17.84 -3.95
N ILE A 43 -4.49 17.02 -3.56
CA ILE A 43 -5.66 16.71 -4.38
C ILE A 43 -6.92 16.84 -3.53
N THR A 44 -8.05 17.19 -4.13
CA THR A 44 -9.35 17.14 -3.46
C THR A 44 -9.99 15.76 -3.64
N MET A 45 -10.95 15.40 -2.81
CA MET A 45 -11.67 14.13 -2.97
C MET A 45 -12.38 14.04 -4.33
N GLU A 46 -12.94 15.14 -4.83
CA GLU A 46 -13.59 15.18 -6.14
C GLU A 46 -12.59 14.92 -7.28
N HIS A 47 -11.45 15.61 -7.26
CA HIS A 47 -10.42 15.45 -8.29
C HIS A 47 -9.81 14.04 -8.24
N TYR A 48 -9.59 13.48 -7.05
CA TYR A 48 -9.12 12.10 -6.88
C TYR A 48 -10.06 11.07 -7.54
N LEU A 49 -11.37 11.26 -7.42
CA LEU A 49 -12.37 10.37 -8.03
C LEU A 49 -12.46 10.52 -9.55
N GLN A 50 -12.11 11.68 -10.10
CA GLN A 50 -12.11 11.95 -11.55
C GLN A 50 -10.89 11.38 -12.26
N LEU A 51 -9.78 11.19 -11.55
CA LEU A 51 -8.56 10.62 -12.13
C LEU A 51 -8.68 9.13 -12.42
N GLY A 52 -7.92 8.66 -13.41
CA GLY A 52 -7.72 7.24 -13.66
C GLY A 52 -6.76 6.63 -12.65
N HIS A 53 -7.03 5.40 -12.23
CA HIS A 53 -6.25 4.71 -11.19
C HIS A 53 -5.55 3.47 -11.73
N VAL A 54 -4.30 3.28 -11.32
CA VAL A 54 -3.62 1.99 -11.38
C VAL A 54 -3.81 1.30 -10.03
N ALA A 55 -4.28 0.05 -10.05
CA ALA A 55 -4.55 -0.71 -8.82
C ALA A 55 -3.90 -2.09 -8.84
N MET A 56 -3.64 -2.64 -7.65
CA MET A 56 -3.28 -4.05 -7.53
C MET A 56 -4.50 -4.94 -7.81
N LYS A 57 -4.24 -6.12 -8.39
CA LYS A 57 -5.19 -7.23 -8.45
C LYS A 57 -5.48 -7.85 -7.08
N LEU A 58 -4.56 -7.66 -6.12
CA LEU A 58 -4.71 -8.15 -4.77
C LEU A 58 -5.94 -7.52 -4.09
N VAL A 59 -6.82 -8.37 -3.59
CA VAL A 59 -7.98 -7.99 -2.80
C VAL A 59 -7.96 -8.75 -1.47
N ARG A 60 -8.39 -8.09 -0.39
CA ARG A 60 -8.55 -8.66 0.95
C ARG A 60 -9.98 -8.43 1.39
N ASN A 61 -10.69 -9.48 1.80
CA ASN A 61 -12.12 -9.42 2.12
C ASN A 61 -12.95 -8.75 1.01
N ASN A 62 -12.68 -9.10 -0.25
CA ASN A 62 -13.28 -8.50 -1.45
C ASN A 62 -13.07 -6.99 -1.62
N MET A 63 -12.16 -6.38 -0.85
CA MET A 63 -11.79 -4.97 -0.96
C MET A 63 -10.35 -4.82 -1.46
N ARG A 64 -10.09 -3.81 -2.29
CA ARG A 64 -8.72 -3.41 -2.64
C ARG A 64 -8.12 -2.61 -1.48
N ALA A 65 -6.79 -2.46 -1.48
CA ALA A 65 -6.06 -1.86 -0.36
C ALA A 65 -6.60 -0.48 0.07
N VAL A 66 -6.89 0.41 -0.89
CA VAL A 66 -7.41 1.75 -0.57
C VAL A 66 -8.73 1.66 0.18
N GLU A 67 -9.68 0.87 -0.32
CA GLU A 67 -10.99 0.68 0.28
C GLU A 67 -10.90 -0.06 1.63
N TYR A 68 -9.97 -1.01 1.75
CA TYR A 68 -9.73 -1.76 2.98
C TYR A 68 -9.18 -0.87 4.11
N PHE A 69 -8.29 0.06 3.80
CA PHE A 69 -7.64 0.93 4.78
C PHE A 69 -8.30 2.31 4.91
N ALA A 70 -9.27 2.68 4.09
CA ALA A 70 -9.97 3.96 4.25
C ALA A 70 -10.86 3.95 5.51
N LYS A 71 -10.84 5.04 6.29
CA LYS A 71 -11.76 5.22 7.44
C LYS A 71 -13.17 5.64 7.03
N THR A 72 -13.38 5.93 5.74
CA THR A 72 -14.64 6.37 5.17
C THR A 72 -14.98 5.52 3.96
N THR A 73 -16.28 5.36 3.70
CA THR A 73 -16.73 4.69 2.47
C THR A 73 -16.40 5.57 1.27
N LEU A 74 -15.53 5.07 0.38
CA LEU A 74 -15.16 5.76 -0.84
C LEU A 74 -16.16 5.43 -1.97
N LYS A 75 -16.42 6.42 -2.82
CA LYS A 75 -17.10 6.18 -4.10
C LYS A 75 -16.20 5.33 -5.01
N ALA A 76 -16.81 4.67 -5.99
CA ALA A 76 -16.09 3.88 -6.96
C ALA A 76 -15.07 4.74 -7.72
N ARG A 77 -13.85 4.20 -7.86
CA ARG A 77 -12.75 4.80 -8.60
C ARG A 77 -12.70 4.23 -10.01
N ASP A 78 -12.27 5.05 -10.97
CA ASP A 78 -12.03 4.62 -12.35
C ASP A 78 -10.70 3.85 -12.44
N ILE A 79 -10.74 2.52 -12.32
CA ILE A 79 -9.54 1.69 -12.42
C ILE A 79 -9.21 1.43 -13.89
N ARG A 80 -8.17 2.09 -14.39
CA ARG A 80 -7.70 2.00 -15.78
C ARG A 80 -6.74 0.85 -16.02
N VAL A 81 -5.91 0.52 -15.02
CA VAL A 81 -4.88 -0.52 -15.14
C VAL A 81 -4.86 -1.36 -13.88
N GLN A 82 -4.77 -2.69 -14.05
CA GLN A 82 -4.61 -3.64 -12.93
C GLN A 82 -3.31 -4.41 -13.04
N VAL A 83 -2.49 -4.35 -12.00
CA VAL A 83 -1.15 -4.96 -11.95
C VAL A 83 -1.01 -5.94 -10.79
N SER A 84 0.02 -6.79 -10.85
CA SER A 84 0.28 -7.81 -9.82
C SER A 84 1.44 -7.46 -8.87
N SER A 85 2.09 -6.31 -9.03
CA SER A 85 3.20 -5.87 -8.16
C SER A 85 3.21 -4.34 -7.96
N PRO A 86 3.70 -3.84 -6.81
CA PRO A 86 3.90 -2.40 -6.58
C PRO A 86 4.88 -1.77 -7.58
N ALA A 87 5.92 -2.50 -7.99
CA ALA A 87 6.86 -2.01 -9.01
C ALA A 87 6.15 -1.71 -10.34
N ASN A 88 5.33 -2.64 -10.84
CA ASN A 88 4.57 -2.43 -12.08
C ASN A 88 3.55 -1.30 -11.94
N MET A 89 3.04 -1.06 -10.73
CA MET A 89 2.14 0.06 -10.45
C MET A 89 2.84 1.39 -10.67
N MET A 90 4.03 1.57 -10.08
CA MET A 90 4.84 2.78 -10.25
C MET A 90 5.27 2.97 -11.72
N LEU A 91 5.67 1.90 -12.41
CA LEU A 91 6.04 1.97 -13.83
C LEU A 91 4.85 2.36 -14.74
N ALA A 92 3.64 1.88 -14.45
CA ALA A 92 2.44 2.26 -15.18
C ALA A 92 2.05 3.73 -14.96
N VAL A 93 2.24 4.24 -13.74
CA VAL A 93 2.01 5.65 -13.40
C VAL A 93 3.04 6.57 -14.09
N GLN A 94 4.30 6.15 -14.19
CA GLN A 94 5.38 6.97 -14.74
C GLN A 94 5.09 7.54 -16.14
N ASN A 95 4.37 6.77 -16.97
CA ASN A 95 4.09 7.11 -18.37
C ASN A 95 2.60 7.37 -18.63
N SER A 96 1.85 7.81 -17.61
CA SER A 96 0.42 8.15 -17.73
C SER A 96 0.02 9.32 -16.84
N ASP A 97 -1.20 9.82 -17.04
CA ASP A 97 -1.87 10.76 -16.14
C ASP A 97 -2.75 10.01 -15.12
N TYR A 98 -2.35 8.79 -14.76
CA TYR A 98 -3.02 7.99 -13.75
C TYR A 98 -2.33 8.14 -12.41
N ILE A 99 -3.07 7.84 -11.36
CA ILE A 99 -2.55 7.82 -9.99
C ILE A 99 -2.61 6.41 -9.42
N ALA A 100 -1.80 6.15 -8.40
CA ALA A 100 -1.84 4.89 -7.69
C ALA A 100 -1.54 5.06 -6.21
N ALA A 101 -1.99 4.10 -5.39
CA ALA A 101 -1.70 4.09 -3.96
C ALA A 101 -0.59 3.08 -3.65
N ILE A 102 0.50 3.56 -3.04
CA ILE A 102 1.65 2.76 -2.63
C ILE A 102 1.83 2.82 -1.10
N PRO A 103 2.40 1.78 -0.48
CA PRO A 103 2.87 1.88 0.90
C PRO A 103 3.97 2.95 1.04
N GLU A 104 3.95 3.69 2.14
CA GLU A 104 4.90 4.75 2.49
C GLU A 104 6.36 4.26 2.42
N GLY A 105 6.62 2.99 2.76
CA GLY A 105 7.95 2.40 2.63
C GLY A 105 8.52 2.42 1.21
N LEU A 106 7.69 2.60 0.17
CA LEU A 106 8.11 2.66 -1.24
C LEU A 106 8.28 4.08 -1.78
N CYS A 107 8.00 5.13 -1.00
CA CYS A 107 8.09 6.52 -1.48
C CYS A 107 9.50 6.87 -2.00
N HIS A 108 10.55 6.42 -1.33
CA HIS A 108 11.93 6.63 -1.79
C HIS A 108 12.22 6.02 -3.19
N ILE A 109 11.56 4.90 -3.52
CA ILE A 109 11.67 4.29 -4.85
C ILE A 109 10.86 5.10 -5.86
N ALA A 110 9.66 5.55 -5.50
CA ALA A 110 8.85 6.42 -6.34
C ALA A 110 9.61 7.71 -6.70
N ASP A 111 10.27 8.34 -5.72
CA ASP A 111 11.10 9.52 -5.94
C ASP A 111 12.26 9.24 -6.89
N SER A 112 12.94 8.10 -6.72
CA SER A 112 14.03 7.64 -7.60
C SER A 112 13.57 7.36 -9.04
N LEU A 113 12.30 6.98 -9.22
CA LEU A 113 11.65 6.82 -10.52
C LEU A 113 11.13 8.14 -11.10
N GLY A 114 11.33 9.26 -10.41
CA GLY A 114 10.83 10.57 -10.82
C GLY A 114 9.31 10.66 -10.74
N LEU A 115 8.67 9.97 -9.80
CA LEU A 115 7.25 10.14 -9.52
C LEU A 115 7.06 11.24 -8.47
N LYS A 116 5.87 11.85 -8.45
CA LYS A 116 5.46 12.75 -7.39
C LYS A 116 4.64 11.95 -6.36
N VAL A 117 5.00 12.08 -5.09
CA VAL A 117 4.27 11.51 -3.95
C VAL A 117 3.38 12.60 -3.34
N ILE A 118 2.11 12.30 -3.08
CA ILE A 118 1.16 13.19 -2.39
C ILE A 118 0.33 12.42 -1.35
N GLU A 119 -0.28 13.17 -0.43
CA GLU A 119 -1.21 12.58 0.54
C GLU A 119 -2.57 12.22 -0.11
N PRO A 120 -3.22 11.12 0.32
CA PRO A 120 -4.61 10.86 -0.02
C PRO A 120 -5.53 11.96 0.55
N PRO A 121 -6.61 12.34 -0.16
CA PRO A 121 -7.56 13.36 0.33
C PRO A 121 -8.57 12.83 1.36
N PHE A 122 -8.24 11.74 2.05
CA PHE A 122 -9.09 11.06 3.02
C PHE A 122 -8.24 10.34 4.06
N THR A 123 -8.82 10.09 5.24
CA THR A 123 -8.11 9.44 6.34
C THR A 123 -8.05 7.94 6.15
N MET A 124 -6.89 7.36 6.44
CA MET A 124 -6.65 5.92 6.37
C MET A 124 -6.29 5.35 7.74
N THR A 125 -6.61 4.07 7.97
CA THR A 125 -6.00 3.27 9.03
C THR A 125 -4.57 2.91 8.61
N PRO A 126 -3.61 2.89 9.55
CA PRO A 126 -2.27 2.45 9.24
C PRO A 126 -2.26 0.95 8.89
N ILE A 127 -1.29 0.57 8.06
CA ILE A 127 -0.92 -0.80 7.78
C ILE A 127 0.07 -1.22 8.87
N ASP A 128 -0.36 -2.11 9.76
CA ASP A 128 0.52 -2.65 10.78
C ASP A 128 1.30 -3.85 10.22
N CYS A 129 2.61 -3.70 10.10
CA CYS A 129 3.54 -4.75 9.68
C CYS A 129 4.08 -5.49 10.91
N HIS A 130 3.75 -6.77 11.01
CA HIS A 130 4.18 -7.63 12.10
C HIS A 130 5.23 -8.63 11.64
N LEU A 131 6.17 -8.92 12.52
CA LEU A 131 7.10 -10.03 12.44
C LEU A 131 6.48 -11.26 13.11
N PHE A 132 6.55 -12.42 12.45
CA PHE A 132 6.09 -13.70 12.99
C PHE A 132 7.27 -14.64 13.14
N SER A 133 7.38 -15.26 14.30
CA SER A 133 8.35 -16.34 14.57
C SER A 133 7.69 -17.48 15.33
N ILE A 134 8.24 -18.68 15.19
CA ILE A 134 7.79 -19.86 15.94
C ILE A 134 8.30 -19.75 17.37
N ILE A 135 7.44 -19.98 18.36
CA ILE A 135 7.74 -19.84 19.80
C ILE A 135 9.00 -20.62 20.23
N THR A 136 9.28 -21.76 19.61
CA THR A 136 10.46 -22.59 19.94
C THR A 136 11.81 -21.97 19.51
N ALA A 137 11.81 -20.96 18.63
CA ALA A 137 13.04 -20.28 18.21
C ALA A 137 13.53 -19.24 19.24
N THR A 138 12.65 -18.72 20.10
CA THR A 138 12.99 -17.68 21.09
C THR A 138 13.71 -18.24 22.31
N LEU A 139 13.57 -19.55 22.60
CA LEU A 139 14.22 -20.22 23.73
C LEU A 139 15.74 -20.40 23.59
N TYR A 140 16.35 -19.95 22.48
CA TYR A 140 17.81 -20.02 22.26
C TYR A 140 18.52 -18.66 22.36
N PHE A 141 17.81 -17.58 22.71
CA PHE A 141 18.38 -16.22 22.83
C PHE A 141 18.15 -15.59 24.21
N VAL A 142 18.19 -16.39 25.28
CA VAL A 142 18.32 -15.91 26.67
C VAL A 142 19.46 -16.65 27.35
#